data_AF-A0A3C1KTQ7-F1
#
_entry.id   AF-A0A3C1KTQ7-F1
#
_cell.length_a   1.000
_cell.length_b   1.000
_cell.length_c   1.000
_cell.angle_alpha   90.00
_cell.angle_beta   90.00
_cell.angle_gamma   90.00
#
_symmetry.space_group_name_H-M   'P 1'
#
loop_
_entity.id
_entity.type
_entity.pdbx_description
1 polymer ?
#
loop_
_entity_poly.entity_id
_entity_poly.type
_entity_poly.pdbx_seq_one_letter_code
_entity_poly.pdbx_strand_id
1 'polypeptide(L)'
;MFVMRRFWYLPLWLTLLVTGCAGQAERGDSLYAQLGGETGVDRIVAGLLWEIAEDSDTRALFVDTDIERFRNKLAEQLCAVADGPCVYSGDSMRETHRHLQVTSAQFNRL
;
A
#
# COMPACT_ATOMS: atom_id res chain seq x y z
N MET A 1 -69.32 -6.93 -29.78
CA MET A 1 -68.00 -7.17 -30.43
C MET A 1 -66.98 -6.33 -29.69
N PHE A 2 -66.24 -6.96 -28.76
CA PHE A 2 -65.29 -6.28 -27.89
C PHE A 2 -64.03 -5.91 -28.66
N VAL A 3 -63.77 -4.60 -28.75
CA VAL A 3 -62.48 -4.04 -29.17
C VAL A 3 -61.46 -4.38 -28.07
N MET A 4 -60.64 -5.41 -28.30
CA MET A 4 -59.60 -5.83 -27.36
C MET A 4 -58.38 -4.90 -27.47
N ARG A 5 -58.47 -3.80 -26.73
CA ARG A 5 -57.43 -3.08 -25.98
C ARG A 5 -55.98 -3.47 -26.27
N ARG A 6 -55.36 -2.64 -27.10
CA ARG A 6 -53.93 -2.28 -27.13
C ARG A 6 -53.39 -1.92 -25.74
N PHE A 7 -52.92 -2.84 -24.90
CA PHE A 7 -52.15 -2.52 -23.67
C PHE A 7 -51.45 -3.77 -23.09
N TRP A 8 -50.50 -4.39 -23.80
CA TRP A 8 -49.85 -5.61 -23.30
C TRP A 8 -48.33 -5.68 -23.52
N TYR A 9 -47.61 -4.57 -23.41
CA TYR A 9 -46.13 -4.58 -23.39
C TYR A 9 -45.52 -3.59 -22.38
N LEU A 10 -46.27 -3.19 -21.34
CA LEU A 10 -45.85 -2.15 -20.40
C LEU A 10 -45.48 -2.63 -18.99
N PRO A 11 -44.77 -3.77 -18.80
CA PRO A 11 -43.96 -3.89 -17.59
C PRO A 11 -42.59 -4.55 -17.84
N LEU A 12 -41.88 -4.20 -18.91
CA LEU A 12 -40.49 -4.68 -19.12
C LEU A 12 -39.42 -3.59 -18.98
N TRP A 13 -39.81 -2.35 -18.64
CA TRP A 13 -38.91 -1.19 -18.56
C TRP A 13 -38.76 -0.63 -17.14
N LEU A 14 -39.04 -1.42 -16.11
CA LEU A 14 -38.98 -0.98 -14.70
C LEU A 14 -38.09 -1.86 -13.80
N THR A 15 -37.04 -2.47 -14.35
CA THR A 15 -36.05 -3.24 -13.58
C THR A 15 -34.61 -2.73 -13.74
N LEU A 16 -34.43 -1.51 -14.28
CA LEU A 16 -33.11 -0.91 -14.53
C LEU A 16 -32.72 0.16 -13.49
N LEU A 17 -32.98 -0.09 -12.20
CA LEU A 17 -32.63 0.84 -11.10
C LEU A 17 -31.99 0.14 -9.89
N VAL A 18 -31.27 -0.97 -10.11
CA VAL A 18 -30.43 -1.58 -9.07
C VAL A 18 -29.01 -1.79 -9.60
N THR A 19 -28.41 -0.72 -10.11
CA THR A 19 -26.94 -0.60 -10.09
C THR A 19 -26.55 -0.30 -8.65
N GLY A 20 -26.29 -1.36 -7.88
CA GLY A 20 -25.75 -1.26 -6.54
C GLY A 20 -24.40 -0.55 -6.56
N CYS A 21 -24.18 0.36 -5.61
CA CYS A 21 -22.85 0.84 -5.26
C CYS A 21 -22.08 -0.32 -4.64
N ALA A 22 -21.52 -1.20 -5.46
CA ALA A 22 -20.55 -2.18 -5.00
C ALA A 22 -19.18 -1.48 -4.91
N GLY A 23 -18.76 -1.15 -3.69
CA GLY A 23 -17.35 -0.96 -3.32
C GLY A 23 -16.69 0.33 -3.77
N GLN A 24 -17.05 1.46 -3.16
CA GLN A 24 -16.03 2.48 -2.91
C GLN A 24 -15.38 2.08 -1.59
N ALA A 25 -14.18 1.48 -1.65
CA ALA A 25 -13.33 1.39 -0.46
C ALA A 25 -13.22 2.81 0.11
N GLU A 26 -13.64 3.00 1.36
CA GLU A 26 -13.60 4.31 1.99
C GLU A 26 -12.14 4.77 1.96
N ARG A 27 -11.90 6.01 1.54
CA ARG A 27 -10.54 6.60 1.44
C ARG A 27 -9.80 6.64 2.79
N GLY A 28 -10.44 6.21 3.88
CA GLY A 28 -9.89 6.09 5.23
C GLY A 28 -9.71 4.66 5.75
N ASP A 29 -10.02 3.61 4.96
CA ASP A 29 -9.90 2.23 5.45
C ASP A 29 -8.48 1.68 5.39
N SER A 30 -7.65 2.13 4.44
CA SER A 30 -6.27 1.60 4.31
C SER A 30 -5.36 2.12 5.42
N LEU A 31 -4.41 1.28 5.83
CA LEU A 31 -3.37 1.68 6.77
C LEU A 31 -2.58 2.88 6.24
N TYR A 32 -2.32 2.94 4.93
CA TYR A 32 -1.66 4.07 4.28
C TYR A 32 -2.37 5.40 4.54
N ALA A 33 -3.69 5.43 4.43
CA ALA A 33 -4.47 6.63 4.75
C ALA A 33 -4.36 6.99 6.23
N GLN A 34 -4.42 6.00 7.12
CA GLN A 34 -4.28 6.17 8.58
C GLN A 34 -2.87 6.67 8.98
N LEU A 35 -1.82 6.28 8.25
CA LEU A 35 -0.46 6.76 8.44
C LEU A 35 -0.26 8.21 7.97
N GLY A 36 -1.22 8.78 7.23
CA GLY A 36 -1.16 10.13 6.69
C GLY A 36 -0.71 10.20 5.23
N GLY A 37 -0.88 9.12 4.47
CA GLY A 37 -0.49 9.02 3.08
C GLY A 37 1.01 9.16 2.85
N GLU A 38 1.39 9.71 1.70
CA GLU A 38 2.78 9.87 1.25
C GLU A 38 3.61 10.62 2.29
N THR A 39 3.14 11.78 2.76
CA THR A 39 3.80 12.58 3.80
C THR A 39 3.99 11.80 5.10
N GLY A 40 3.04 10.91 5.44
CA GLY A 40 3.13 10.02 6.60
C GLY A 40 4.22 8.99 6.46
N VAL A 41 4.22 8.27 5.33
CA VAL A 41 5.23 7.27 4.98
C VAL A 41 6.63 7.90 4.94
N ASP A 42 6.78 9.05 4.28
CA ASP A 42 8.05 9.76 4.18
C ASP A 42 8.61 10.13 5.56
N ARG A 43 7.74 10.56 6.48
CA ARG A 43 8.15 10.88 7.85
C ARG A 43 8.62 9.65 8.61
N ILE A 44 7.93 8.52 8.46
CA ILE A 44 8.30 7.24 9.10
C ILE A 44 9.65 6.76 8.56
N VAL A 45 9.83 6.78 7.24
CA VAL A 45 11.09 6.41 6.59
C VAL A 45 12.23 7.32 7.05
N ALA A 46 12.03 8.63 7.05
CA ALA A 46 13.04 9.57 7.52
C ALA A 46 13.42 9.33 8.99
N GLY A 47 12.43 9.05 9.85
CA GLY A 47 12.65 8.67 11.24
C GLY A 47 13.50 7.40 11.36
N LEU A 48 13.16 6.35 10.61
CA LEU A 48 13.92 5.09 10.63
C LEU A 48 15.38 5.30 10.19
N LEU A 49 15.61 6.08 9.13
CA LEU A 49 16.97 6.41 8.69
C LEU A 49 17.75 7.13 9.80
N TRP A 50 17.08 7.95 10.61
CA TRP A 50 17.69 8.62 11.75
C TRP A 50 18.07 7.64 12.86
N GLU A 51 17.18 6.73 13.24
CA GLU A 51 17.46 5.69 14.24
C GLU A 51 18.61 4.76 13.79
N ILE A 52 18.62 4.35 12.51
CA ILE A 52 19.72 3.59 11.90
C ILE A 52 21.03 4.39 11.97
N ALA A 53 20.97 5.69 11.69
CA ALA A 53 22.14 6.54 11.69
C ALA A 53 22.69 6.82 13.10
N GLU A 54 21.91 6.67 14.16
CA GLU A 54 22.36 6.89 15.54
C GLU A 54 22.95 5.61 16.17
N ASP A 55 22.37 4.42 15.95
CA ASP A 55 22.91 3.16 16.49
C ASP A 55 24.15 2.68 15.71
N SER A 56 25.31 2.61 16.37
CA SER A 56 26.57 2.27 15.71
C SER A 56 26.61 0.87 15.11
N ASP A 57 25.98 -0.11 15.76
CA ASP A 57 25.99 -1.50 15.31
C ASP A 57 25.09 -1.67 14.08
N THR A 58 23.94 -1.01 14.06
CA THR A 58 23.03 -1.00 12.91
C THR A 58 23.62 -0.19 11.77
N ARG A 59 24.14 1.03 12.02
CA ARG A 59 24.80 1.88 11.03
C ARG A 59 25.91 1.14 10.29
N ALA A 60 26.68 0.31 10.98
CA ALA A 60 27.75 -0.49 10.39
C ALA A 60 27.26 -1.47 9.30
N LEU A 61 25.98 -1.88 9.33
CA LEU A 61 25.37 -2.78 8.34
C LEU A 61 25.04 -2.06 7.02
N PHE A 62 24.96 -0.72 7.02
CA PHE A 62 24.50 0.10 5.89
C PHE A 62 25.63 0.92 5.23
N VAL A 63 26.90 0.74 5.61
CA VAL A 63 28.03 1.59 5.17
C VAL A 63 28.21 1.63 3.64
N ASP A 64 27.89 0.54 2.94
CA ASP A 64 28.01 0.43 1.49
C ASP A 64 26.66 0.60 0.77
N THR A 65 25.65 1.12 1.47
CA THR A 65 24.29 1.30 0.92
C THR A 65 24.16 2.65 0.22
N ASP A 66 23.58 2.65 -0.97
CA ASP A 66 23.01 3.86 -1.57
C ASP A 66 21.77 4.27 -0.75
N ILE A 67 21.97 5.24 0.15
CA ILE A 67 20.95 5.68 1.10
C ILE A 67 19.76 6.35 0.40
N GLU A 68 19.98 7.03 -0.72
CA GLU A 68 18.88 7.65 -1.48
C GLU A 68 18.00 6.57 -2.10
N ARG A 69 18.62 5.57 -2.76
CA ARG A 69 17.89 4.42 -3.28
C ARG A 69 17.18 3.65 -2.17
N PHE A 70 17.84 3.43 -1.03
CA PHE A 70 17.25 2.74 0.12
C PHE A 70 16.01 3.47 0.64
N ARG A 71 16.10 4.78 0.88
CA ARG A 71 14.98 5.63 1.30
C ARG A 71 13.79 5.47 0.36
N ASN A 72 14.03 5.62 -0.95
CA ASN A 72 12.97 5.58 -1.95
C ASN A 72 12.31 4.19 -2.01
N LYS A 73 13.09 3.11 -1.96
CA LYS A 73 12.54 1.75 -1.98
C LYS A 73 11.83 1.36 -0.70
N LEU A 74 12.29 1.86 0.45
CA LEU A 74 11.59 1.65 1.70
C LEU A 74 10.24 2.39 1.73
N ALA A 75 10.18 3.62 1.21
CA ALA A 75 8.93 4.36 1.07
C ALA A 75 7.94 3.65 0.15
N GLU A 76 8.39 3.17 -1.02
CA GLU A 76 7.57 2.35 -1.93
C GLU A 76 7.06 1.08 -1.23
N GLN A 77 7.95 0.36 -0.52
CA GLN A 77 7.60 -0.88 0.19
C GLN A 77 6.55 -0.61 1.25
N LEU A 78 6.76 0.39 2.12
CA LEU A 78 5.82 0.76 3.18
C LEU A 78 4.47 1.22 2.63
N CYS A 79 4.48 2.03 1.56
CA CYS A 79 3.26 2.42 0.88
C CYS A 79 2.48 1.20 0.36
N ALA A 80 3.16 0.28 -0.33
CA ALA A 80 2.53 -0.90 -0.92
C ALA A 80 1.97 -1.86 0.15
N VAL A 81 2.72 -2.15 1.22
CA VAL A 81 2.24 -3.08 2.27
C VAL A 81 1.17 -2.46 3.17
N ALA A 82 1.06 -1.14 3.19
CA ALA A 82 0.01 -0.43 3.93
C ALA A 82 -1.27 -0.24 3.11
N ASP A 83 -1.45 -0.96 2.00
CA ASP A 83 -2.56 -0.83 1.06
C ASP A 83 -2.66 0.58 0.45
N GLY A 84 -1.51 1.22 0.23
CA GLY A 84 -1.38 2.47 -0.52
C GLY A 84 -1.35 2.25 -2.04
N PRO A 85 -1.41 3.32 -2.84
CA PRO A 85 -1.50 3.22 -4.29
C PRO A 85 -0.16 2.88 -4.98
N CYS A 86 0.93 2.73 -4.23
CA CYS A 86 2.27 2.52 -4.77
C CYS A 86 2.49 1.07 -5.18
N VAL A 87 3.31 0.88 -6.22
CA VAL A 87 3.85 -0.42 -6.61
C VAL A 87 5.30 -0.48 -6.18
N TYR A 88 5.65 -1.44 -5.33
CA TYR A 88 7.05 -1.69 -4.99
C TYR A 88 7.80 -2.19 -6.22
N SER A 89 8.84 -1.47 -6.61
CA SER A 89 9.60 -1.75 -7.83
C SER A 89 11.02 -2.27 -7.57
N GLY A 90 11.32 -2.68 -6.33
CA GLY A 90 12.58 -3.28 -5.95
C GLY A 90 12.59 -4.81 -6.06
N ASP A 91 13.74 -5.40 -5.77
CA ASP A 91 13.90 -6.84 -5.67
C ASP A 91 13.11 -7.40 -4.48
N SER A 92 12.71 -8.67 -4.54
CA SER A 92 11.99 -9.28 -3.40
C SER A 92 12.81 -9.18 -2.10
N MET A 93 12.14 -9.12 -0.95
CA MET A 93 12.80 -9.11 0.36
C MET A 93 13.78 -10.28 0.53
N ARG A 94 13.51 -11.43 -0.10
CA ARG A 94 14.43 -12.58 -0.07
C ARG A 94 15.72 -12.31 -0.85
N GLU A 95 15.63 -11.70 -2.03
CA GLU A 95 16.81 -11.41 -2.87
C GLU A 95 17.66 -10.32 -2.23
N THR A 96 17.04 -9.21 -1.81
CA THR A 96 17.72 -8.06 -1.21
C THR A 96 18.57 -8.44 0.01
N HIS A 97 18.14 -9.43 0.80
CA HIS A 97 18.81 -9.81 2.05
C HIS A 97 19.58 -11.13 1.97
N ARG A 98 19.59 -11.83 0.82
CA ARG A 98 20.09 -13.22 0.68
C ARG A 98 21.51 -13.43 1.18
N HIS A 99 22.41 -12.47 0.93
CA HIS A 99 23.84 -12.61 1.20
C HIS A 99 24.31 -11.87 2.44
N LEU A 100 23.40 -11.21 3.16
CA LEU A 100 23.71 -10.37 4.31
C LEU A 100 23.79 -11.16 5.63
N GLN A 101 23.30 -12.41 5.65
CA GLN A 101 23.25 -13.26 6.85
C GLN A 101 22.59 -12.55 8.04
N VAL A 102 21.51 -11.80 7.78
CA VAL A 102 20.78 -11.04 8.80
C VAL A 102 20.31 -12.00 9.91
N THR A 103 20.78 -11.76 11.12
CA THR A 103 20.38 -12.49 12.31
C THR A 103 19.09 -11.94 12.91
N SER A 104 18.37 -12.74 13.69
CA SER A 104 17.18 -12.25 14.43
C SER A 104 17.52 -11.10 15.38
N ALA A 105 18.74 -11.06 15.93
CA ALA A 105 19.19 -9.98 16.78
C ALA A 105 19.33 -8.67 15.99
N GLN A 106 19.89 -8.71 14.77
CA GLN A 106 19.99 -7.55 13.90
C GLN A 106 18.62 -7.10 13.38
N PHE A 107 17.74 -8.04 13.02
CA PHE A 107 16.39 -7.72 12.53
C PHE A 107 15.54 -7.00 13.59
N ASN A 108 15.65 -7.41 14.86
CA ASN A 108 14.90 -6.82 15.98
C ASN A 108 15.66 -5.67 16.67
N ARG A 109 16.68 -5.09 16.03
CA ARG A 109 17.50 -4.03 16.64
C ARG A 109 16.87 -2.63 16.56
N LEU A 110 15.61 -2.52 16.16
CA LEU A 110 14.86 -1.26 16.04
C LEU A 110 13.43 -1.47 16.56
#